data_AF-A0A1G9ESZ3-F1
#
_entry.id   AF-A0A1G9ESZ3-F1
#
_cell.length_a   1.000
_cell.length_b   1.000
_cell.length_c   1.000
_cell.angle_alpha   90.00
_cell.angle_beta   90.00
_cell.angle_gamma   90.00
#
_symmetry.space_group_name_H-M   'P 1'
#
loop_
_entity.id
_entity.type
_entity.pdbx_description
1 polymer ?
#
loop_
_entity_poly.entity_id
_entity_poly.type
_entity_poly.pdbx_seq_one_letter_code
_entity_poly.pdbx_strand_id
1 'polypeptide(L)'
;MSKSTRVTEKGQATIPKELREKYDLDPGDEVVWVDTDDGIVVKKRTRTDARGLLVPDETPKEKREAIGEELTQRVRDRRDRNYEEA
;
A
#
# COMPACT_ATOMS: atom_id res chain seq x y z
N MET A 1 0.73 7.98 -20.13
CA MET A 1 2.19 8.14 -20.24
C MET A 1 2.83 6.79 -20.01
N SER A 2 3.57 6.26 -20.99
CA SER A 2 4.37 5.03 -20.84
C SER A 2 5.84 5.41 -20.66
N LYS A 3 6.52 4.78 -19.70
CA LYS A 3 7.97 4.87 -19.51
C LYS A 3 8.50 3.44 -19.52
N SER A 4 9.55 3.18 -20.31
CA SER A 4 10.26 1.91 -20.29
C SER A 4 11.46 2.01 -19.35
N THR A 5 11.79 0.92 -18.68
CA THR A 5 13.02 0.79 -17.87
C THR A 5 13.62 -0.57 -18.18
N ARG A 6 14.95 -0.61 -18.30
CA ARG A 6 15.67 -1.86 -18.55
C ARG A 6 15.84 -2.61 -17.24
N VAL A 7 15.50 -3.89 -17.25
CA VAL A 7 15.79 -4.80 -16.14
C VAL A 7 17.30 -5.00 -16.07
N THR A 8 17.88 -4.86 -14.88
CA THR A 8 19.32 -5.09 -14.66
C THR A 8 19.65 -6.58 -14.75
N GLU A 9 20.94 -6.94 -14.82
CA GLU A 9 21.38 -8.34 -14.86
C GLU A 9 20.88 -9.17 -13.66
N LYS A 10 20.63 -8.52 -12.52
CA LYS A 10 20.10 -9.16 -11.30
C LYS A 10 18.57 -9.20 -11.24
N GLY A 11 17.87 -8.84 -12.32
CA GLY A 11 16.41 -8.85 -12.36
C GLY A 11 15.74 -7.65 -11.68
N GLN A 12 16.47 -6.56 -11.40
CA GLN A 12 15.88 -5.38 -10.76
C GLN A 12 15.35 -4.39 -11.79
N ALA A 13 14.21 -3.75 -11.51
CA ALA A 13 13.67 -2.64 -12.28
C ALA A 13 13.45 -1.43 -11.38
N THR A 14 13.90 -0.26 -11.83
CA THR A 14 13.76 0.99 -11.08
C THR A 14 12.42 1.64 -11.39
N ILE A 15 11.69 2.09 -10.35
CA ILE A 15 10.45 2.85 -10.53
C ILE A 15 10.80 4.30 -10.89
N PRO A 16 10.35 4.81 -12.06
CA PRO A 16 10.56 6.20 -12.45
C PRO A 16 10.09 7.20 -11.39
N LYS A 17 10.82 8.31 -11.25
CA LYS A 17 10.55 9.35 -10.23
C LYS A 17 9.10 9.85 -10.26
N GLU A 18 8.57 10.14 -11.44
CA GLU A 18 7.18 10.60 -11.63
C GLU A 18 6.14 9.60 -11.08
N LEU A 19 6.39 8.30 -11.21
CA LEU A 19 5.50 7.27 -10.67
C LEU A 19 5.66 7.13 -9.15
N ARG A 20 6.89 7.28 -8.64
CA ARG A 20 7.13 7.32 -7.19
C ARG A 20 6.40 8.48 -6.53
N GLU A 21 6.51 9.68 -7.09
CA GLU A 21 5.81 10.86 -6.58
C GLU A 21 4.28 10.70 -6.69
N LYS A 22 3.79 10.18 -7.81
CA LYS A 22 2.34 9.96 -8.03
C LYS A 22 1.74 8.98 -7.02
N TYR A 23 2.47 7.92 -6.68
CA TYR A 23 2.00 6.85 -5.79
C TYR A 23 2.59 6.95 -4.37
N ASP A 24 3.24 8.08 -4.06
CA ASP A 24 3.82 8.39 -2.76
C ASP A 24 4.76 7.27 -2.26
N LEU A 25 5.66 6.79 -3.13
CA LEU A 25 6.58 5.68 -2.83
C LEU A 25 7.95 6.20 -2.38
N ASP A 26 8.32 5.90 -1.15
CA ASP A 26 9.59 6.28 -0.55
C ASP A 26 10.60 5.11 -0.48
N PRO A 27 11.91 5.39 -0.40
CA PRO A 27 12.90 4.36 -0.13
C PRO A 27 12.59 3.60 1.17
N GLY A 28 12.47 2.28 1.07
CA GLY A 28 12.07 1.42 2.19
C GLY A 28 10.61 1.00 2.18
N ASP A 29 9.77 1.60 1.33
CA ASP A 29 8.42 1.11 1.09
C ASP A 29 8.45 -0.26 0.39
N GLU A 30 7.57 -1.15 0.85
CA GLU A 30 7.36 -2.44 0.23
C GLU A 30 6.29 -2.35 -0.88
N VAL A 31 6.46 -3.16 -1.92
CA VAL A 31 5.48 -3.30 -3.00
C VAL A 31 5.09 -4.77 -3.17
N VAL A 32 3.87 -5.01 -3.60
CA VAL A 32 3.32 -6.32 -3.92
C VAL A 32 3.26 -6.46 -5.43
N TRP A 33 3.78 -7.59 -5.92
CA TRP A 33 3.70 -7.99 -7.32
C TRP A 33 2.49 -8.90 -7.50
N VAL A 34 1.63 -8.58 -8.46
CA VAL A 34 0.45 -9.37 -8.79
C VAL A 34 0.57 -9.79 -10.24
N ASP A 35 0.52 -11.10 -10.47
CA ASP A 35 0.45 -11.68 -11.81
C ASP A 35 -1.00 -11.66 -12.29
N THR A 36 -1.22 -11.17 -13.51
CA THR A 36 -2.55 -11.03 -14.12
C THR A 36 -2.48 -11.42 -15.59
N ASP A 37 -3.61 -11.69 -16.23
CA ASP A 37 -3.65 -12.12 -17.64
C ASP A 37 -3.05 -11.07 -18.61
N ASP A 38 -3.11 -9.79 -18.25
CA ASP A 38 -2.57 -8.67 -19.04
C ASP A 38 -1.12 -8.30 -18.69
N GLY A 39 -0.53 -8.98 -17.69
CA GLY A 39 0.84 -8.79 -17.23
C GLY A 39 0.98 -8.55 -15.73
N ILE A 40 2.07 -7.89 -15.32
CA ILE A 40 2.41 -7.72 -13.91
C ILE A 40 1.97 -6.36 -13.39
N VAL A 41 1.19 -6.37 -12.30
CA VAL A 41 0.76 -5.15 -11.58
C VAL A 41 1.58 -4.99 -10.31
N VAL A 42 2.11 -3.79 -10.08
CA VAL A 42 2.84 -3.42 -8.86
C VAL A 42 1.97 -2.54 -7.98
N LYS A 43 1.73 -2.96 -6.74
CA LYS A 43 0.89 -2.25 -5.77
C LYS A 43 1.70 -1.83 -4.54
N LYS A 44 1.53 -0.60 -4.04
CA LYS A 44 2.14 -0.17 -2.77
C LYS A 44 1.61 -1.02 -1.61
N ARG A 45 2.50 -1.62 -0.81
CA ARG A 45 2.11 -2.31 0.43
C ARG A 45 1.89 -1.26 1.51
N THR A 46 0.63 -1.02 1.81
CA THR A 46 0.23 -0.08 2.86
C THR A 46 0.19 -0.83 4.19
N ARG A 47 1.22 -0.64 5.03
CA ARG A 47 1.22 -1.08 6.43
C ARG A 47 0.03 -0.45 7.12
N THR A 48 -0.89 -1.27 7.60
CA THR A 48 -2.15 -0.78 8.21
C THR A 48 -1.95 -0.43 9.69
N ASP A 49 -0.78 -0.77 10.24
CA ASP A 49 -0.47 -0.77 11.67
C ASP A 49 -0.42 0.64 12.30
N ALA A 50 -0.29 1.70 11.50
CA ALA A 50 -0.06 3.06 12.01
C ALA A 50 -1.34 3.90 12.25
N ARG A 51 -2.55 3.38 11.96
CA ARG A 51 -3.76 4.21 12.04
C ARG A 51 -4.43 4.28 13.41
N GLY A 52 -4.03 3.43 14.37
CA GLY A 52 -4.42 3.58 15.78
C GLY A 52 -3.80 4.79 16.49
N LEU A 53 -2.79 5.43 15.89
CA LEU A 53 -2.05 6.58 16.45
C LEU A 53 -2.76 7.94 16.27
N LEU A 54 -3.89 8.00 15.55
CA LEU A 54 -4.67 9.25 15.38
C LEU A 54 -5.70 9.48 16.48
N VAL A 55 -5.71 8.63 17.51
CA VAL A 55 -6.62 8.73 18.64
C VAL A 55 -5.94 9.55 19.74
N PRO A 56 -6.60 10.58 20.33
CA PRO A 56 -6.02 11.40 21.38
C PRO A 56 -5.47 10.56 22.54
N ASP A 57 -4.29 10.93 23.06
CA ASP A 57 -3.59 10.19 24.13
C ASP A 57 -4.41 10.02 25.41
N GLU A 58 -5.37 10.91 25.65
CA GLU A 58 -6.33 10.86 26.77
C GLU A 58 -7.34 9.70 26.66
N THR A 59 -7.39 9.03 25.51
CA THR A 59 -8.28 7.89 25.30
C THR A 59 -7.72 6.65 26.01
N PRO A 60 -8.53 5.90 26.77
CA PRO A 60 -8.10 4.64 27.39
C PRO A 60 -7.48 3.68 26.36
N LYS A 61 -6.44 2.95 26.76
CA LYS A 61 -5.65 2.10 25.87
C LYS A 61 -6.52 1.06 25.16
N GLU A 62 -7.45 0.44 25.88
CA GLU A 62 -8.38 -0.57 25.35
C GLU A 62 -9.27 0.03 24.24
N LYS A 63 -9.67 1.29 24.40
CA LYS A 63 -10.49 2.00 23.42
C LYS A 63 -9.66 2.42 22.19
N ARG A 64 -8.38 2.75 22.37
CA ARG A 64 -7.46 3.02 21.24
C ARG A 64 -7.20 1.78 20.41
N GLU A 65 -7.00 0.64 21.07
CA GLU A 65 -6.81 -0.64 20.40
C GLU A 65 -8.05 -1.04 19.60
N ALA A 66 -9.24 -0.95 20.20
CA ALA A 66 -10.51 -1.22 19.51
C ALA A 66 -10.73 -0.32 18.29
N ILE A 67 -10.45 0.99 18.39
CA ILE A 67 -10.55 1.93 17.26
C ILE A 67 -9.53 1.58 16.16
N GLY A 68 -8.31 1.22 16.56
CA GLY A 68 -7.26 0.79 15.62
C GLY A 68 -7.66 -0.47 14.85
N GLU A 69 -8.25 -1.45 15.52
CA GLU A 69 -8.75 -2.69 14.92
C GLU A 69 -9.92 -2.43 13.96
N GLU A 70 -10.91 -1.63 14.36
CA GLU A 70 -12.05 -1.28 13.52
C GLU A 70 -11.62 -0.52 12.25
N LEU A 71 -10.73 0.47 12.40
CA LEU A 71 -10.18 1.21 11.26
C LEU A 71 -9.38 0.31 10.32
N THR A 72 -8.62 -0.63 10.87
CA THR A 72 -7.88 -1.63 10.11
C THR A 72 -8.83 -2.52 9.31
N GLN A 73 -9.90 -3.01 9.95
CA GLN A 73 -10.89 -3.88 9.32
C GLN A 73 -11.65 -3.15 8.22
N ARG A 74 -12.12 -1.92 8.48
CA ARG A 74 -12.82 -1.09 7.49
C ARG A 74 -11.99 -0.76 6.26
N VAL A 75 -10.67 -0.60 6.42
CA VAL A 75 -9.74 -0.39 5.31
C VAL A 75 -9.52 -1.68 4.51
N ARG A 76 -9.44 -2.83 5.18
CA ARG A 76 -9.38 -4.15 4.51
C ARG A 76 -10.64 -4.37 3.67
N ASP A 77 -11.82 -4.20 4.26
CA ASP A 77 -13.09 -4.37 3.55
C ASP A 77 -13.25 -3.41 2.35
N ARG A 78 -12.74 -2.18 2.46
CA ARG A 78 -12.74 -1.23 1.35
C ARG A 78 -11.78 -1.64 0.24
N ARG A 79 -10.64 -2.24 0.56
CA ARG A 79 -9.69 -2.76 -0.44
C ARG A 79 -10.30 -3.92 -1.18
N ASP A 80 -10.89 -4.88 -0.48
CA ASP A 80 -11.45 -6.09 -1.10
C ASP A 80 -12.57 -5.71 -2.08
N ARG A 81 -13.48 -4.82 -1.69
CA ARG A 81 -14.52 -4.30 -2.61
C ARG A 81 -13.96 -3.56 -3.83
N ASN A 82 -12.89 -2.79 -3.66
CA ASN A 82 -12.26 -2.09 -4.79
C ASN A 82 -11.48 -3.03 -5.73
N TYR A 83 -11.19 -4.27 -5.31
CA TYR A 83 -10.48 -5.27 -6.12
C TYR A 83 -11.41 -6.34 -6.72
N GLU A 84 -12.63 -6.51 -6.21
CA GLU A 84 -13.65 -7.39 -6.80
C GLU A 84 -14.39 -6.75 -7.99
N GLU A 85 -14.37 -5.41 -8.11
CA GLU A 85 -15.04 -4.66 -9.18
C GLU A 85 -14.13 -4.27 -10.37
N ALA A 86 -12.89 -4.78 -10.44
CA ALA A 86 -11.90 -4.42 -11.46
C ALA A 86 -11.49 -5.60 -12.36
#